data_AF-R6Z5D6-F1
#
_entry.id   AF-R6Z5D6-F1
#
_cell.length_a   1.000
_cell.length_b   1.000
_cell.length_c   1.000
_cell.angle_alpha   90.00
_cell.angle_beta   90.00
_cell.angle_gamma   90.00
#
_symmetry.space_group_name_H-M   'P 1'
#
loop_
_entity.id
_entity.type
_entity.pdbx_description
1 polymer ?
#
loop_
_entity_poly.entity_id
_entity_poly.type
_entity_poly.pdbx_seq_one_letter_code
_entity_poly.pdbx_strand_id
1 'polypeptide(L)'
;MTKKYSNIHIIENIDYENINNISSIYAVKEVLDNGADFFICEADLYVGDVKIFDKKLEHSCYFGKMVPGFSDDWVFEQNSKGRITRVGKGGTDCYNMVGVSYFTSRDAKILKEAIEKAYGVSGFETLFWDDVVDRNLDKLDLLVEPVEEGQIIEIDTVEELERINKSR
;
A
#
# COMPACT_ATOMS: atom_id res chain seq x y z
N MET A 1 5.87 14.79 17.94
CA MET A 1 6.38 13.62 17.19
C MET A 1 7.85 13.77 16.83
N THR A 2 8.23 14.76 16.02
CA THR A 2 9.63 14.99 15.58
C THR A 2 10.64 15.24 16.70
N LYS A 3 10.20 15.86 17.82
CA LYS A 3 11.04 15.98 19.04
C LYS A 3 11.41 14.65 19.70
N LYS A 4 10.60 13.60 19.50
CA LYS A 4 10.79 12.26 20.09
C LYS A 4 11.51 11.32 19.13
N TYR A 5 11.26 11.45 17.83
CA TYR A 5 11.85 10.62 16.78
C TYR A 5 12.50 11.53 15.74
N SER A 6 13.83 11.66 15.80
CA SER A 6 14.61 12.58 14.96
C SER A 6 14.72 12.13 13.50
N ASN A 7 14.42 10.87 13.21
CA ASN A 7 14.39 10.27 11.87
C ASN A 7 13.02 10.40 11.18
N ILE A 8 12.04 11.07 11.81
CA ILE A 8 10.73 11.32 11.21
C ILE A 8 10.72 12.70 10.55
N HIS A 9 10.39 12.70 9.26
CA HIS A 9 10.08 13.91 8.49
C HIS A 9 8.57 13.96 8.24
N ILE A 10 7.95 15.11 8.48
CA ILE A 10 6.53 15.34 8.21
C ILE A 10 6.43 16.19 6.96
N ILE A 11 5.72 15.68 5.96
CA ILE A 11 5.37 16.40 4.74
C ILE A 11 3.86 16.61 4.78
N GLU A 12 3.43 17.86 4.75
CA GLU A 12 2.01 18.21 4.75
C GLU A 12 1.44 18.05 3.34
N ASN A 13 0.40 17.22 3.21
CA ASN A 13 -0.47 17.21 2.04
C ASN A 13 -1.56 18.25 2.26
N ILE A 14 -1.52 19.36 1.52
CA ILE A 14 -2.50 20.46 1.67
C ILE A 14 -3.87 20.14 1.05
N ASP A 15 -3.96 19.08 0.24
CA ASP A 15 -5.18 18.70 -0.49
C ASP A 15 -5.96 17.57 0.18
N TYR A 16 -5.54 17.15 1.39
CA TYR A 16 -6.04 15.96 2.10
C TYR A 16 -7.56 15.93 2.31
N GLU A 17 -8.22 17.09 2.40
CA GLU A 17 -9.67 17.18 2.64
C GLU A 17 -10.49 16.96 1.35
N ASN A 18 -9.91 17.26 0.19
CA ASN A 18 -10.66 17.34 -1.08
C ASN A 18 -10.21 16.32 -2.13
N ILE A 19 -9.00 15.78 -1.99
CA ILE A 19 -8.43 14.82 -2.93
C ILE A 19 -8.10 13.55 -2.19
N ASN A 20 -8.51 12.41 -2.76
CA ASN A 20 -8.26 11.09 -2.21
C ASN A 20 -6.73 10.80 -2.09
N ASN A 21 -6.34 9.65 -1.52
CA ASN A 21 -4.97 9.43 -1.04
C ASN A 21 -3.86 9.44 -2.12
N ILE A 22 -4.21 9.54 -3.42
CA ILE A 22 -3.25 9.92 -4.48
C ILE A 22 -2.55 11.27 -4.16
N SER A 23 -3.23 12.21 -3.48
CA SER A 23 -2.63 13.47 -3.05
C SER A 23 -1.52 13.28 -2.01
N SER A 24 -1.70 12.32 -1.10
CA SER A 24 -0.71 12.01 -0.07
C SER A 24 0.58 11.47 -0.68
N ILE A 25 0.48 10.51 -1.60
CA ILE A 25 1.68 9.98 -2.29
C ILE A 25 2.30 11.04 -3.22
N TYR A 26 1.49 11.89 -3.86
CA TYR A 26 1.97 12.98 -4.71
C TYR A 26 2.75 14.04 -3.92
N ALA A 27 2.33 14.36 -2.69
CA ALA A 27 3.03 15.29 -1.81
C ALA A 27 4.44 14.79 -1.45
N VAL A 28 4.63 13.47 -1.35
CA VAL A 28 5.93 12.84 -1.01
C VAL A 28 6.68 12.30 -2.22
N LYS A 29 6.23 12.55 -3.46
CA LYS A 29 6.78 11.93 -4.68
C LYS A 29 8.29 12.09 -4.87
N GLU A 30 8.89 13.19 -4.38
CA GLU A 30 10.35 13.39 -4.47
C GLU A 30 11.14 12.43 -3.59
N VAL A 31 10.50 11.87 -2.55
CA VAL A 31 11.10 10.83 -1.71
C VAL A 31 11.27 9.53 -2.51
N LEU A 32 10.36 9.23 -3.45
CA LEU A 32 10.35 7.99 -4.23
C LEU A 32 11.49 7.88 -5.27
N ASP A 33 12.30 8.93 -5.46
CA ASP A 33 13.42 8.97 -6.42
C ASP A 33 14.72 9.42 -5.74
N ASN A 34 15.06 8.79 -4.61
CA ASN A 34 16.32 9.03 -3.89
C ASN A 34 17.32 7.86 -3.98
N GLY A 35 16.99 6.81 -4.73
CA GLY A 35 17.83 5.62 -4.92
C GLY A 35 17.73 4.55 -3.83
N ALA A 36 16.88 4.73 -2.81
CA ALA A 36 16.58 3.70 -1.82
C ALA A 36 15.37 2.85 -2.23
N ASP A 37 15.20 1.73 -1.54
CA ASP A 37 13.97 0.94 -1.56
C ASP A 37 13.05 1.43 -0.42
N PHE A 38 11.74 1.29 -0.57
CA PHE A 38 10.76 1.90 0.31
C PHE A 38 9.69 0.92 0.76
N PHE A 39 9.27 1.07 2.02
CA PHE A 39 7.95 0.65 2.44
C PHE A 39 6.97 1.81 2.30
N ILE A 40 5.78 1.53 1.78
CA ILE A 40 4.63 2.43 1.86
C ILE A 40 3.62 1.74 2.77
N CYS A 41 3.26 2.40 3.86
CA CYS A 41 2.38 1.87 4.90
C CYS A 41 1.22 2.83 5.14
N GLU A 42 0.01 2.29 5.22
CA GLU A 42 -1.16 2.99 5.71
C GLU A 42 -1.05 3.24 7.23
N ALA A 43 -1.75 4.26 7.73
CA ALA A 43 -1.51 4.80 9.07
C ALA A 43 -2.38 4.16 10.17
N ASP A 44 -3.47 3.52 9.76
CA ASP A 44 -4.51 2.85 10.56
C ASP A 44 -4.22 1.36 10.79
N LEU A 45 -2.94 0.97 10.68
CA LEU A 45 -2.50 -0.41 10.86
C LEU A 45 -2.08 -0.73 12.29
N TYR A 46 -2.53 -1.89 12.77
CA TYR A 46 -1.92 -2.60 13.88
C TYR A 46 -0.99 -3.71 13.40
N VAL A 47 0.29 -3.56 13.70
CA VAL A 47 1.30 -4.58 13.40
C VAL A 47 1.45 -5.51 14.61
N GLY A 48 0.88 -6.71 14.49
CA GLY A 48 0.95 -7.75 15.53
C GLY A 48 2.27 -8.52 15.54
N ASP A 49 2.93 -8.63 14.39
CA ASP A 49 4.24 -9.26 14.25
C ASP A 49 5.21 -8.35 13.49
N VAL A 50 6.14 -7.72 14.21
CA VAL A 50 7.12 -6.79 13.62
C VAL A 50 8.09 -7.45 12.67
N LYS A 51 8.25 -8.78 12.72
CA LYS A 51 9.18 -9.53 11.86
C LYS A 51 8.81 -9.49 10.39
N ILE A 52 7.58 -9.06 10.04
CA ILE A 52 7.18 -8.81 8.66
C ILE A 52 8.11 -7.80 7.97
N PHE A 53 8.68 -6.84 8.72
CA PHE A 53 9.60 -5.83 8.20
C PHE A 53 11.06 -6.28 8.21
N ASP A 54 11.37 -7.42 8.84
CA ASP A 54 12.72 -8.01 8.84
C ASP A 54 12.96 -8.95 7.64
N LYS A 55 11.94 -9.17 6.81
CA LYS A 55 12.02 -10.02 5.62
C LYS A 55 12.99 -9.42 4.60
N LYS A 56 13.82 -10.27 3.99
CA LYS A 56 14.68 -9.87 2.88
C LYS A 56 13.87 -9.85 1.59
N LEU A 57 13.35 -8.68 1.22
CA LEU A 57 12.56 -8.47 0.01
C LEU A 57 13.48 -8.14 -1.17
N GLU A 58 13.50 -9.01 -2.19
CA GLU A 58 14.32 -8.83 -3.40
C GLU A 58 13.52 -8.26 -4.59
N HIS A 59 12.19 -8.20 -4.45
CA HIS A 59 11.26 -7.71 -5.47
C HIS A 59 10.23 -6.80 -4.82
N SER A 60 9.69 -5.87 -5.60
CA SER A 60 8.57 -5.05 -5.17
C SER A 60 7.35 -5.93 -4.94
N CYS A 61 6.60 -5.66 -3.88
CA CYS A 61 5.46 -6.48 -3.50
C CYS A 61 4.42 -5.70 -2.71
N TYR A 62 3.17 -6.15 -2.79
CA TYR A 62 2.18 -5.86 -1.76
C TYR A 62 2.16 -6.98 -0.74
N PHE A 63 2.00 -6.61 0.53
CA PHE A 63 1.65 -7.59 1.54
C PHE A 63 0.17 -7.90 1.37
N GLY A 64 -0.21 -9.17 1.53
CA GLY A 64 -1.60 -9.57 1.34
C GLY A 64 -1.99 -10.82 2.10
N LYS A 65 -3.26 -10.88 2.51
CA LYS A 65 -3.83 -12.03 3.22
C LYS A 65 -4.72 -12.84 2.28
N MET A 66 -4.45 -14.13 2.13
CA MET A 66 -5.30 -14.99 1.30
C MET A 66 -6.70 -15.11 1.91
N VAL A 67 -7.74 -14.84 1.13
CA VAL A 67 -9.13 -15.00 1.53
C VAL A 67 -9.83 -16.01 0.60
N PRO A 68 -10.25 -17.18 1.11
CA PRO A 68 -11.02 -18.13 0.33
C PRO A 68 -12.47 -17.62 0.13
N GLY A 69 -13.01 -17.83 -1.06
CA GLY A 69 -14.31 -17.30 -1.46
C GLY A 69 -14.27 -15.84 -1.91
N PHE A 70 -15.45 -15.23 -2.03
CA PHE A 70 -15.58 -13.86 -2.51
C PHE A 70 -15.26 -12.84 -1.41
N SER A 71 -14.47 -11.83 -1.76
CA SER A 71 -14.26 -10.60 -0.99
C SER A 71 -14.65 -9.40 -1.84
N ASP A 72 -15.33 -8.42 -1.25
CA ASP A 72 -15.68 -7.12 -1.85
C ASP A 72 -14.61 -6.03 -1.62
N ASP A 73 -13.53 -6.38 -0.93
CA ASP A 73 -12.41 -5.50 -0.58
C ASP A 73 -11.39 -5.37 -1.71
N TRP A 74 -10.35 -4.55 -1.51
CA TRP A 74 -9.18 -4.49 -2.38
C TRP A 74 -8.43 -5.82 -2.38
N VAL A 75 -8.25 -6.37 -3.58
CA VAL A 75 -7.59 -7.65 -3.81
C VAL A 75 -6.48 -7.56 -4.84
N PHE A 76 -5.62 -8.57 -4.83
CA PHE A 76 -4.61 -8.83 -5.83
C PHE A 76 -4.95 -10.11 -6.58
N GLU A 77 -5.23 -10.00 -7.88
CA GLU A 77 -5.19 -11.16 -8.77
C GLU A 77 -3.77 -11.39 -9.26
N GLN A 78 -3.40 -12.66 -9.42
CA GLN A 78 -2.07 -13.05 -9.88
C GLN A 78 -2.13 -13.96 -11.11
N ASN A 79 -1.12 -13.85 -11.97
CA ASN A 79 -0.92 -14.85 -13.02
C ASN A 79 -0.23 -16.13 -12.48
N SER A 80 -0.04 -17.12 -13.35
CA SER A 80 0.59 -18.40 -13.00
C SER A 80 2.05 -18.31 -12.52
N LYS A 81 2.69 -17.15 -12.64
CA LYS A 81 4.04 -16.88 -12.12
C LYS A 81 4.01 -16.09 -10.80
N GLY A 82 2.83 -15.83 -10.24
CA GLY A 82 2.65 -15.06 -9.01
C GLY A 82 2.75 -13.54 -9.17
N ARG A 83 2.85 -13.02 -10.40
CA ARG A 83 2.83 -11.56 -10.64
C ARG A 83 1.43 -11.03 -10.48
N ILE A 84 1.30 -9.90 -9.79
CA ILE A 84 0.03 -9.17 -9.68
C ILE A 84 -0.37 -8.70 -11.08
N THR A 85 -1.57 -9.05 -11.50
CA THR A 85 -2.17 -8.65 -12.78
C THR A 85 -3.36 -7.72 -12.65
N ARG A 86 -3.87 -7.56 -11.43
CA ARG A 86 -4.92 -6.60 -11.09
C ARG A 86 -4.82 -6.22 -9.62
N VAL A 87 -4.96 -4.94 -9.33
CA VAL A 87 -5.18 -4.37 -8.00
C VAL A 87 -6.54 -3.67 -8.02
N GLY A 88 -7.49 -4.11 -7.20
CA GLY A 88 -8.82 -3.49 -7.24
C GLY A 88 -9.83 -4.15 -6.32
N LYS A 89 -11.00 -3.54 -6.18
CA LYS A 89 -12.08 -4.08 -5.35
C LYS A 89 -12.73 -5.31 -5.98
N GLY A 90 -13.09 -6.29 -5.14
CA GLY A 90 -13.85 -7.47 -5.55
C GLY A 90 -12.98 -8.60 -6.10
N GLY A 91 -13.03 -9.80 -5.52
CA GLY A 91 -12.32 -10.95 -6.06
C GLY A 91 -12.71 -12.24 -5.37
N THR A 92 -12.32 -13.37 -5.95
CA THR A 92 -12.60 -14.70 -5.39
C THR A 92 -11.32 -15.48 -5.29
N ASP A 93 -11.06 -16.10 -4.13
CA ASP A 93 -9.86 -16.90 -3.88
C ASP A 93 -8.57 -16.10 -4.18
N CYS A 94 -8.53 -14.86 -3.71
CA CYS A 94 -7.46 -13.88 -3.95
C CYS A 94 -6.83 -13.42 -2.64
N TYR A 95 -5.68 -12.75 -2.73
CA TYR A 95 -5.11 -12.04 -1.60
C TYR A 95 -5.79 -10.69 -1.44
N ASN A 96 -6.25 -10.37 -0.24
CA ASN A 96 -6.70 -9.03 0.15
C ASN A 96 -5.50 -8.14 0.49
N MET A 97 -5.61 -6.86 0.18
CA MET A 97 -4.68 -5.82 0.61
C MET A 97 -4.72 -5.68 2.14
N VAL A 98 -3.58 -5.31 2.74
CA VAL A 98 -3.43 -5.11 4.19
C VAL A 98 -2.62 -3.84 4.52
N GLY A 99 -2.68 -2.84 3.62
CA GLY A 99 -2.06 -1.53 3.80
C GLY A 99 -0.52 -1.45 3.84
N VAL A 100 0.22 -2.52 3.53
CA VAL A 100 1.69 -2.51 3.46
C VAL A 100 2.18 -2.94 2.09
N SER A 101 3.10 -2.17 1.52
CA SER A 101 3.79 -2.52 0.28
C SER A 101 5.27 -2.16 0.36
N TYR A 102 6.07 -2.82 -0.47
CA TYR A 102 7.49 -2.59 -0.65
C TYR A 102 7.80 -2.33 -2.11
N PHE A 103 8.58 -1.30 -2.39
CA PHE A 103 9.03 -0.95 -3.73
C PHE A 103 10.55 -0.87 -3.77
N THR A 104 11.14 -1.60 -4.72
CA THR A 104 12.53 -1.37 -5.10
C THR A 104 12.69 0.04 -5.67
N SER A 105 13.88 0.61 -5.57
CA SER A 105 14.22 1.93 -6.13
C SER A 105 13.81 2.09 -7.60
N ARG A 106 13.93 1.02 -8.41
CA ARG A 106 13.46 0.99 -9.80
C ARG A 106 11.95 1.22 -9.88
N ASP A 107 11.16 0.44 -9.17
CA ASP A 107 9.70 0.48 -9.27
C ASP A 107 9.12 1.69 -8.54
N ALA A 108 9.77 2.17 -7.48
CA ALA A 108 9.42 3.42 -6.81
C ALA A 108 9.54 4.63 -7.77
N LYS A 109 10.57 4.64 -8.62
CA LYS A 109 10.71 5.65 -9.67
C LYS A 109 9.61 5.55 -10.73
N ILE A 110 9.25 4.34 -11.16
CA ILE A 110 8.13 4.12 -12.08
C ILE A 110 6.82 4.63 -11.46
N LEU A 111 6.59 4.31 -10.17
CA LEU A 111 5.44 4.77 -9.42
C LEU A 111 5.40 6.30 -9.34
N LYS A 112 6.53 6.96 -9.02
CA LYS A 112 6.64 8.42 -9.04
C LYS A 112 6.16 8.99 -10.38
N GLU A 113 6.73 8.53 -11.48
CA GLU A 113 6.38 9.04 -12.81
C GLU A 113 4.91 8.77 -13.18
N ALA A 114 4.36 7.63 -12.75
CA ALA A 114 2.96 7.29 -12.96
C ALA A 114 2.02 8.19 -12.16
N ILE A 115 2.34 8.45 -10.89
CA ILE A 115 1.63 9.37 -10.01
C ILE A 115 1.66 10.79 -10.59
N GLU A 116 2.82 11.28 -11.02
CA GLU A 116 2.95 12.61 -11.64
C GLU A 116 2.10 12.76 -12.91
N LYS A 117 2.03 11.70 -13.73
CA LYS A 117 1.21 11.70 -14.95
C LYS A 117 -0.28 11.62 -14.67
N ALA A 118 -0.68 10.94 -13.60
CA ALA A 118 -2.08 10.81 -13.21
C ALA A 118 -2.59 12.08 -12.50
N TYR A 119 -1.74 12.72 -11.71
CA TYR A 119 -2.11 13.88 -10.90
C TYR A 119 -2.39 15.11 -11.76
N GLY A 120 -3.55 15.74 -11.58
CA GLY A 120 -3.99 16.89 -12.38
C GLY A 120 -4.69 16.53 -13.70
N VAL A 121 -4.83 15.24 -14.03
CA VAL A 121 -5.69 14.77 -15.13
C VAL A 121 -7.13 14.65 -14.64
N SER A 122 -8.11 15.04 -15.45
CA SER A 122 -9.55 14.99 -15.08
C SER A 122 -9.95 13.69 -14.37
N GLY A 123 -10.48 13.81 -13.16
CA GLY A 123 -10.94 12.67 -12.34
C GLY A 123 -9.85 12.08 -11.43
N PHE A 124 -8.66 12.67 -11.38
CA PHE A 124 -7.61 12.24 -10.45
C PHE A 124 -8.03 12.42 -8.98
N GLU A 125 -8.94 13.35 -8.70
CA GLU A 125 -9.35 13.76 -7.36
C GLU A 125 -9.94 12.59 -6.55
N THR A 126 -10.51 11.60 -7.24
CA THR A 126 -11.12 10.42 -6.61
C THR A 126 -10.21 9.21 -6.53
N LEU A 127 -9.00 9.27 -7.11
CA LEU A 127 -8.14 8.10 -7.22
C LEU A 127 -7.46 7.75 -5.90
N PHE A 128 -7.40 6.46 -5.62
CA PHE A 128 -6.39 5.92 -4.73
C PHE A 128 -5.06 5.85 -5.47
N TRP A 129 -3.94 5.92 -4.75
CA TRP A 129 -2.64 5.70 -5.38
C TRP A 129 -2.51 4.26 -5.90
N ASP A 130 -3.20 3.30 -5.30
CA ASP A 130 -3.32 1.92 -5.75
C ASP A 130 -4.03 1.79 -7.11
N ASP A 131 -4.98 2.69 -7.45
CA ASP A 131 -5.54 2.76 -8.80
C ASP A 131 -4.47 3.09 -9.84
N VAL A 132 -3.47 3.90 -9.47
CA VAL A 132 -2.35 4.25 -10.36
C VAL A 132 -1.41 3.06 -10.53
N VAL A 133 -1.21 2.27 -9.48
CA VAL A 133 -0.48 1.00 -9.56
C VAL A 133 -1.17 0.04 -10.52
N ASP A 134 -2.48 -0.21 -10.35
CA ASP A 134 -3.27 -1.11 -11.21
C ASP A 134 -3.12 -0.77 -12.69
N ARG A 135 -3.22 0.52 -13.02
CA ARG A 135 -3.10 1.06 -14.39
C ARG A 135 -1.70 0.97 -14.99
N ASN A 136 -0.69 0.61 -14.20
CA ASN A 136 0.72 0.56 -14.62
C ASN A 136 1.39 -0.79 -14.30
N LEU A 137 0.62 -1.86 -14.08
CA LEU A 137 1.13 -3.23 -13.89
C LEU A 137 1.87 -3.79 -15.12
N ASP A 138 1.79 -3.14 -16.28
CA ASP A 138 2.62 -3.46 -17.45
C ASP A 138 4.08 -3.00 -17.28
N LYS A 139 4.34 -2.05 -16.39
CA LYS A 139 5.67 -1.48 -16.11
C LYS A 139 6.18 -1.87 -14.73
N LEU A 140 5.28 -2.05 -13.78
CA LEU A 140 5.55 -2.47 -12.40
C LEU A 140 5.61 -3.98 -12.32
N ASP A 141 6.56 -4.49 -11.53
CA ASP A 141 6.85 -5.92 -11.45
C ASP A 141 6.56 -6.48 -10.06
N LEU A 142 5.27 -6.48 -9.69
CA LEU A 142 4.82 -6.70 -8.32
C LEU A 142 4.45 -8.17 -8.04
N LEU A 143 4.85 -8.66 -6.87
CA LEU A 143 4.40 -9.93 -6.28
C LEU A 143 3.50 -9.67 -5.08
N VAL A 144 2.85 -10.72 -4.57
CA VAL A 144 2.26 -10.68 -3.22
C VAL A 144 3.24 -11.32 -2.25
N GLU A 145 3.53 -10.63 -1.15
CA GLU A 145 4.21 -11.18 0.03
C GLU A 145 3.13 -11.60 1.05
N PRO A 146 2.90 -12.90 1.25
CA PRO A 146 1.80 -13.35 2.10
C PRO A 146 1.99 -12.95 3.56
N VAL A 147 0.88 -12.60 4.20
CA VAL A 147 0.77 -12.47 5.65
C VAL A 147 -0.29 -13.42 6.21
N GLU A 148 -0.05 -13.85 7.43
CA GLU A 148 -0.99 -14.64 8.22
C GLU A 148 -1.94 -13.74 9.00
N GLU A 149 -3.07 -14.31 9.42
CA GLU A 149 -4.05 -13.65 10.28
C GLU A 149 -3.37 -13.07 11.53
N GLY A 150 -3.64 -11.79 11.82
CA GLY A 150 -3.14 -11.10 13.00
C GLY A 150 -1.72 -10.52 12.89
N GLN A 151 -0.97 -10.78 11.81
CA GLN A 151 0.33 -10.13 11.60
C GLN A 151 0.18 -8.64 11.28
N ILE A 152 -0.82 -8.30 10.47
CA ILE A 152 -1.25 -6.94 10.15
C ILE A 152 -2.77 -6.91 10.25
N ILE A 153 -3.31 -5.91 10.93
CA ILE A 153 -4.76 -5.71 11.11
C ILE A 153 -5.07 -4.24 10.82
N GLU A 154 -5.97 -3.98 9.88
CA GLU A 154 -6.52 -2.64 9.63
C GLU A 154 -7.55 -2.28 10.72
N ILE A 155 -7.57 -1.01 11.11
CA ILE A 155 -8.48 -0.46 12.12
C ILE A 155 -9.28 0.68 11.49
N ASP A 156 -10.34 0.32 10.76
CA ASP A 156 -11.25 1.29 10.14
C ASP A 156 -12.38 1.71 11.08
N THR A 157 -12.73 0.83 12.01
CA THR A 157 -13.89 0.98 12.89
C THR A 157 -13.51 0.97 14.37
N VAL A 158 -14.35 1.60 15.19
CA VAL A 158 -14.20 1.59 16.65
C VAL A 158 -14.34 0.16 17.17
N GLU A 159 -15.20 -0.65 16.55
CA GLU A 159 -15.40 -2.06 16.86
C GLU A 159 -14.14 -2.91 16.62
N GLU A 160 -13.36 -2.63 15.57
CA GLU A 160 -12.05 -3.25 15.32
C GLU A 160 -11.03 -2.87 16.39
N LEU A 161 -10.97 -1.58 16.72
CA LEU A 161 -10.10 -1.08 17.79
C LEU A 161 -10.42 -1.75 19.14
N GLU A 162 -11.70 -1.90 19.47
CA GLU A 162 -12.14 -2.58 20.69
C GLU A 162 -11.78 -4.07 20.69
N ARG A 163 -11.92 -4.76 19.55
CA ARG A 163 -11.54 -6.18 19.43
C ARG A 163 -10.06 -6.38 19.72
N ILE A 164 -9.20 -5.54 19.15
CA ILE A 164 -7.75 -5.58 19.37
C ILE A 164 -7.42 -5.32 20.85
N ASN A 165 -8.04 -4.31 21.47
CA ASN A 165 -7.81 -3.99 22.88
C ASN A 165 -8.20 -5.12 23.84
N LYS A 166 -9.23 -5.91 23.51
CA LYS A 166 -9.65 -7.08 24.33
C LYS A 166 -8.73 -8.29 24.16
N SER A 167 -7.95 -8.34 23.07
CA SER A 167 -7.02 -9.44 22.77
C SER A 167 -5.60 -9.24 23.32
N ARG A 168 -5.35 -8.11 23.99
CA ARG A 168 -4.09 -7.75 24.67
C ARG A 168 -4.15 -8.07 26.16
#